data_AF-A0A952A1I3-F1
#
_entry.id   AF-A0A952A1I3-F1
#
_cell.length_a   1.000
_cell.length_b   1.000
_cell.length_c   1.000
_cell.angle_alpha   90.00
_cell.angle_beta   90.00
_cell.angle_gamma   90.00
#
_symmetry.space_group_name_H-M   'P 1'
#
loop_
_entity.id
_entity.type
_entity.pdbx_description
1 polymer ?
#
loop_
_entity_poly.entity_id
_entity_poly.type
_entity_poly.pdbx_seq_one_letter_code
_entity_poly.pdbx_strand_id
1 'polypeptide(L)'
;MNAGPDADMGWLIEQYALRPKAPLNIFMNVGRWEGSLMLIPNRMMHHVLRAKGYDVAYREYTGGHDIVQWRATLPGALEATIGRSRE
;
A
#
# COMPACT_ATOMS: atom_id res chain seq x y z
N MET A 1 23.80 -12.77 -10.48
CA MET A 1 24.21 -11.54 -9.79
C MET A 1 23.42 -11.50 -8.50
N ASN A 2 24.06 -11.59 -7.34
CA ASN A 2 23.34 -11.52 -6.07
C ASN A 2 22.96 -10.06 -5.82
N ALA A 3 21.67 -9.79 -5.92
CA ALA A 3 21.00 -8.61 -5.41
C ALA A 3 21.44 -8.38 -3.95
N GLY A 4 22.04 -7.21 -3.67
CA GLY A 4 22.28 -6.78 -2.30
C GLY A 4 20.95 -6.58 -1.54
N PRO A 5 20.96 -6.27 -0.23
CA PRO A 5 19.75 -6.10 0.57
C PRO A 5 18.76 -5.05 0.01
N ASP A 6 19.22 -4.12 -0.83
CA ASP A 6 18.39 -3.11 -1.49
C ASP A 6 17.80 -3.57 -2.84
N ALA A 7 18.30 -4.65 -3.42
CA ALA A 7 17.89 -5.08 -4.76
C ALA A 7 16.54 -5.83 -4.78
N ASP A 8 15.94 -6.06 -3.62
CA ASP A 8 14.54 -6.50 -3.47
C ASP A 8 13.57 -5.33 -3.18
N MET A 9 14.06 -4.08 -3.08
CA MET A 9 13.19 -2.91 -2.90
C MET A 9 12.28 -2.71 -4.12
N GLY A 10 11.05 -3.22 -4.01
CA GLY A 10 10.06 -3.17 -5.10
C GLY A 10 9.66 -4.53 -5.64
N TRP A 11 10.27 -5.63 -5.19
CA TRP A 11 9.90 -6.98 -5.63
C TRP A 11 8.38 -7.24 -5.56
N LEU A 12 7.73 -6.84 -4.47
CA LEU A 12 6.28 -7.01 -4.32
C LEU A 12 5.48 -6.16 -5.33
N ILE A 13 5.95 -4.95 -5.62
CA ILE A 13 5.32 -4.06 -6.60
C ILE A 13 5.37 -4.72 -7.98
N GLU A 14 6.52 -5.29 -8.35
CA GLU A 14 6.70 -6.04 -9.60
C GLU A 14 5.79 -7.26 -9.67
N GLN A 15 5.66 -8.04 -8.58
CA GLN A 15 4.75 -9.18 -8.55
C GLN A 15 3.29 -8.75 -8.81
N TYR A 16 2.86 -7.62 -8.23
CA TYR A 16 1.53 -7.09 -8.51
C TYR A 16 1.40 -6.53 -9.91
N ALA A 17 2.44 -6.02 -10.55
CA ALA A 17 2.39 -5.62 -11.95
C ALA A 17 2.22 -6.83 -12.90
N LEU A 18 2.92 -7.94 -12.62
CA LEU A 18 3.05 -9.07 -13.56
C LEU A 18 1.97 -10.14 -13.43
N ARG A 19 1.41 -10.36 -12.25
CA ARG A 19 0.44 -11.46 -12.02
C ARG A 19 -0.96 -11.08 -12.49
N PRO A 20 -1.91 -12.03 -12.63
CA PRO A 20 -3.33 -11.71 -12.78
C PRO A 20 -3.87 -10.89 -11.59
N LYS A 21 -4.94 -10.12 -11.82
CA LYS A 21 -5.62 -9.36 -10.75
C LYS A 21 -6.34 -10.32 -9.82
N ALA A 22 -6.01 -10.24 -8.53
CA ALA A 22 -6.71 -10.98 -7.49
C ALA A 22 -7.99 -10.24 -7.06
N PRO A 23 -9.00 -10.97 -6.58
CA PRO A 23 -10.21 -10.41 -6.00
C PRO A 23 -9.94 -9.76 -4.63
N LEU A 24 -9.24 -8.61 -4.58
CA LEU A 24 -8.90 -7.89 -3.34
C LEU A 24 -9.45 -6.46 -3.31
N ASN A 25 -9.86 -6.05 -2.10
CA ASN A 25 -10.07 -4.65 -1.70
C ASN A 25 -8.89 -4.26 -0.82
N ILE A 26 -8.19 -3.18 -1.16
CA ILE A 26 -6.90 -2.85 -0.53
C ILE A 26 -7.02 -1.51 0.18
N PHE A 27 -6.57 -1.45 1.43
CA PHE A 27 -6.30 -0.20 2.13
C PHE A 27 -4.81 -0.05 2.36
N MET A 28 -4.28 1.14 2.12
CA MET A 28 -2.87 1.47 2.33
C MET A 28 -2.74 2.87 2.91
N ASN A 29 -1.86 3.04 3.89
CA ASN A 29 -1.50 4.35 4.40
C ASN A 29 0.00 4.46 4.68
N VAL A 30 0.50 5.70 4.67
CA VAL A 30 1.90 6.00 5.00
C VAL A 30 2.02 7.41 5.57
N GLY A 31 2.90 7.59 6.55
CA GLY A 31 3.24 8.90 7.10
C GLY A 31 4.17 9.68 6.18
N ARG A 32 3.87 10.97 5.99
CA ARG A 32 4.70 11.88 5.16
C ARG A 32 6.09 12.14 5.74
N TRP A 33 6.32 11.83 7.02
CA TRP A 33 7.61 11.97 7.69
C TRP A 33 8.38 10.65 7.86
N GLU A 34 7.90 9.55 7.28
CA GLU A 34 8.57 8.24 7.35
C GLU A 34 9.81 8.11 6.44
N GLY A 35 10.13 9.18 5.69
CA GLY A 35 11.28 9.21 4.78
C GLY A 35 11.00 8.57 3.41
N SER A 36 11.95 8.74 2.50
CA SER A 36 11.84 8.29 1.10
C SER A 36 11.67 6.78 0.98
N LEU A 37 12.31 6.00 1.85
CA LEU A 37 12.25 4.54 1.85
C LEU A 37 10.86 3.97 2.16
N MET A 38 9.99 4.74 2.82
CA MET A 38 8.60 4.34 3.07
C MET A 38 7.63 5.01 2.12
N LEU A 39 7.80 6.32 1.89
CA LEU A 39 6.85 7.11 1.11
C LEU A 39 6.88 6.75 -0.38
N ILE A 40 8.07 6.57 -0.97
CA ILE A 40 8.20 6.31 -2.42
C ILE A 40 7.63 4.93 -2.77
N PRO A 41 7.99 3.83 -2.10
CA PRO A 41 7.44 2.52 -2.43
C PRO A 41 5.93 2.43 -2.23
N ASN A 42 5.37 3.09 -1.20
CA ASN A 42 3.93 3.13 -1.00
C ASN A 42 3.18 3.83 -2.14
N ARG A 43 3.72 4.96 -2.63
CA ARG A 43 3.16 5.67 -3.80
C ARG A 43 3.27 4.83 -5.07
N MET A 44 4.42 4.20 -5.30
CA MET A 44 4.64 3.32 -6.46
C MET A 44 3.69 2.13 -6.44
N MET A 45 3.54 1.48 -5.30
CA MET A 45 2.62 0.36 -5.13
C MET A 45 1.16 0.80 -5.37
N HIS A 46 0.75 1.93 -4.81
CA HIS A 46 -0.59 2.49 -5.07
C HIS A 46 -0.82 2.74 -6.57
N HIS A 47 0.16 3.30 -7.28
CA HIS A 47 0.05 3.54 -8.73
C HIS A 47 -0.11 2.23 -9.51
N VAL A 48 0.70 1.20 -9.21
CA VAL A 48 0.62 -0.11 -9.87
C VAL A 48 -0.71 -0.80 -9.60
N LEU A 49 -1.17 -0.81 -8.34
CA LEU A 49 -2.45 -1.40 -7.98
C LEU A 49 -3.62 -0.69 -8.68
N ARG A 50 -3.61 0.65 -8.70
CA ARG A 50 -4.64 1.43 -9.38
C ARG A 50 -4.64 1.19 -10.90
N ALA A 51 -3.46 1.15 -11.53
CA ALA A 51 -3.32 0.87 -12.96
C ALA A 51 -3.86 -0.53 -13.32
N LYS A 52 -3.70 -1.50 -12.42
CA LYS A 52 -4.23 -2.85 -12.57
C LYS A 52 -5.73 -2.97 -12.22
N GLY A 53 -6.37 -1.85 -11.87
CA GLY A 53 -7.80 -1.76 -11.60
C GLY A 53 -8.22 -2.33 -10.24
N TYR A 54 -7.32 -2.46 -9.27
CA TYR A 54 -7.73 -2.76 -7.89
C TYR A 54 -8.54 -1.60 -7.32
N ASP A 55 -9.48 -1.94 -6.44
CA ASP A 55 -10.10 -0.95 -5.57
C ASP A 55 -9.18 -0.71 -4.37
N VAL A 56 -8.55 0.47 -4.36
CA VAL A 56 -7.51 0.84 -3.39
C VAL A 56 -7.89 2.14 -2.68
N ALA A 57 -8.04 2.07 -1.37
CA ALA A 57 -8.13 3.24 -0.51
C ALA A 57 -6.73 3.61 -0.02
N TYR A 58 -6.15 4.69 -0.56
CA TYR A 58 -4.81 5.17 -0.21
C TYR A 58 -4.87 6.47 0.61
N ARG A 59 -4.11 6.56 1.70
CA ARG A 59 -4.04 7.77 2.54
C ARG A 59 -2.61 8.10 2.96
N GLU A 60 -2.24 9.37 2.80
CA GLU A 60 -1.03 9.92 3.42
C GLU A 60 -1.43 10.77 4.62
N TYR A 61 -0.74 10.62 5.75
CA TYR A 61 -1.01 11.41 6.95
C TYR A 61 0.20 12.25 7.38
N THR A 62 -0.07 13.33 8.12
CA THR A 62 0.96 14.20 8.71
C THR A 62 1.55 13.53 9.95
N GLY A 63 2.48 12.62 9.74
CA GLY A 63 3.11 11.84 10.81
C GLY A 63 4.26 11.00 10.29
N GLY A 64 5.00 10.41 11.24
CA GLY A 64 6.04 9.44 10.97
C GLY A 64 5.59 8.01 11.29
N HIS A 65 6.55 7.19 11.70
CA HIS A 65 6.35 5.80 12.05
C HIS A 65 5.75 5.69 13.48
N ASP A 66 4.46 6.03 13.61
CA ASP A 66 3.81 6.28 14.89
C ASP A 66 2.54 5.42 15.10
N ILE A 67 2.55 4.65 16.19
CA ILE A 67 1.45 3.78 16.62
C ILE A 67 0.13 4.51 16.84
N VAL A 68 0.17 5.79 17.21
CA VAL A 68 -1.04 6.61 17.40
C VAL A 68 -1.77 6.77 16.07
N GLN A 69 -1.04 7.03 14.99
CA GLN A 69 -1.61 7.20 13.65
C GLN A 69 -2.17 5.88 13.11
N TRP A 70 -1.47 4.76 13.31
CA TRP A 70 -1.95 3.45 12.87
C TRP A 70 -3.22 3.03 13.61
N ARG A 71 -3.29 3.25 14.93
CA ARG A 71 -4.52 3.00 15.71
C ARG A 71 -5.68 3.87 15.24
N ALA A 72 -5.43 5.16 14.98
CA ALA A 72 -6.47 6.08 14.52
C ALA A 72 -7.01 5.74 13.13
N THR A 73 -6.18 5.15 12.26
CA THR A 73 -6.55 4.84 10.87
C THR A 73 -7.19 3.47 10.71
N LEU A 74 -6.95 2.54 11.63
CA LEU A 74 -7.46 1.15 11.55
C LEU A 74 -8.99 1.04 11.41
N PRO A 75 -9.83 1.77 12.19
CA PRO A 75 -11.29 1.68 12.02
C PRO A 75 -11.74 2.04 10.61
N GLY A 76 -11.23 3.15 10.07
CA GLY A 76 -11.54 3.58 8.70
C GLY A 76 -10.97 2.63 7.64
N ALA A 77 -9.87 1.93 7.92
CA ALA A 77 -9.34 0.89 7.05
C ALA A 77 -10.27 -0.33 6.98
N LEU A 78 -10.83 -0.74 8.13
CA LEU A 78 -11.79 -1.85 8.22
C LEU A 78 -13.09 -1.50 7.49
N GLU A 79 -13.65 -0.31 7.69
CA GLU A 79 -14.80 0.17 6.91
C GLU A 79 -14.48 0.22 5.41
N ALA A 80 -13.26 0.65 5.06
CA ALA A 80 -12.80 0.70 3.69
C ALA A 80 -12.38 -0.66 3.12
N THR A 81 -12.65 -1.79 3.78
CA THR A 81 -12.31 -3.12 3.23
C THR A 81 -13.39 -4.16 3.48
N ILE A 82 -14.08 -4.09 4.61
CA ILE A 82 -15.17 -4.95 5.03
C ILE A 82 -16.49 -4.37 4.52
N GLY A 83 -17.31 -5.19 3.85
CA GLY A 83 -18.66 -4.81 3.42
C GLY A 83 -18.81 -4.44 1.94
N ARG A 84 -17.72 -4.43 1.16
CA ARG A 84 -17.80 -4.36 -0.31
C ARG A 84 -17.97 -5.76 -0.87
N SER A 85 -19.23 -6.22 -0.87
CA SER A 85 -19.67 -7.49 -1.45
C SER A 85 -19.25 -7.60 -2.91
N ARG A 86 -18.85 -8.81 -3.30
CA ARG A 86 -18.53 -9.17 -4.67
C ARG A 86 -19.80 -9.66 -5.35
N GLU A 87 -20.29 -8.92 -6.33
CA GLU A 87 -21.12 -9.50 -7.40
C GLU A 87 -20.20 -10.13 -8.46
#